data_AF-A0A843B255-F1
#
_entry.id   AF-A0A843B255-F1
#
_cell.length_a   1.000
_cell.length_b   1.000
_cell.length_c   1.000
_cell.angle_alpha   90.00
_cell.angle_beta   90.00
_cell.angle_gamma   90.00
#
_symmetry.space_group_name_H-M   'P 1'
#
loop_
_entity.id
_entity.type
_entity.pdbx_description
1 polymer ?
#
loop_
_entity_poly.entity_id
_entity_poly.type
_entity_poly.pdbx_seq_one_letter_code
_entity_poly.pdbx_strand_id
1 'polypeptide(L)'
;ENYSSSMNMLSGNSAIVAAVQGDQGGVGYVGIGYADASGISVLDLKKNDTAPAYSPLDKEAVQSGDYDLSRYLYLYTHGEPSEEVKDWLSWILDADKGQKVAEEIGFYALSPAVIAEEMAKLE
;
A
#
# COMPACT_ATOMS: atom_id res chain seq x y z
N GLU A 1 -22.98 -4.27 6.69
CA GLU A 1 -21.96 -3.83 5.71
C GLU A 1 -20.91 -2.99 6.42
N ASN A 2 -19.69 -2.95 5.88
CA ASN A 2 -18.50 -2.38 6.54
C ASN A 2 -18.41 -0.84 6.50
N TYR A 3 -19.43 -0.14 5.99
CA TYR A 3 -19.39 1.32 5.78
C TYR A 3 -20.71 1.99 6.18
N SER A 4 -20.65 3.29 6.48
CA SER A 4 -21.84 4.11 6.76
C SER A 4 -22.73 4.18 5.52
N SER A 5 -24.05 4.09 5.71
CA SER A 5 -25.04 4.31 4.66
C SER A 5 -25.02 5.73 4.09
N SER A 6 -24.38 6.68 4.79
CA SER A 6 -24.22 8.07 4.36
C SER A 6 -22.87 8.35 3.69
N MET A 7 -22.03 7.34 3.44
CA MET A 7 -20.73 7.59 2.81
C MET A 7 -20.90 8.08 1.37
N ASN A 8 -19.97 8.91 0.93
CA ASN A 8 -19.81 9.23 -0.48
C ASN A 8 -18.92 8.16 -1.14
N MET A 9 -19.52 7.19 -1.84
CA MET A 9 -18.77 6.12 -2.52
C MET A 9 -18.18 6.64 -3.83
N LEU A 10 -16.85 6.56 -3.95
CA LEU A 10 -16.10 7.06 -5.11
C LEU A 10 -15.30 5.94 -5.77
N SER A 11 -15.07 6.06 -7.08
CA SER A 11 -14.54 4.99 -7.93
C SER A 11 -13.03 4.73 -7.82
N GLY A 12 -12.29 5.52 -7.02
CA GLY A 12 -10.85 5.31 -6.82
C GLY A 12 -10.13 6.44 -6.08
N ASN A 13 -8.83 6.24 -5.82
CA ASN A 13 -8.01 7.14 -5.00
C ASN A 13 -8.02 8.59 -5.50
N SER A 14 -7.82 8.85 -6.80
CA SER A 14 -7.83 10.21 -7.35
C SER A 14 -9.16 10.93 -7.12
N ALA A 15 -10.28 10.22 -7.22
CA ALA A 15 -11.60 10.79 -6.96
C ALA A 15 -11.78 11.12 -5.47
N ILE A 16 -11.27 10.27 -4.57
CA ILE A 16 -11.27 10.51 -3.13
C ILE A 16 -10.42 11.75 -2.79
N VAL A 17 -9.21 11.87 -3.34
CA VAL A 17 -8.36 13.06 -3.17
C VAL A 17 -9.09 14.32 -3.60
N ALA A 18 -9.66 14.34 -4.81
CA ALA A 18 -10.39 15.50 -5.32
C ALA A 18 -11.61 15.87 -4.46
N ALA A 19 -12.32 14.88 -3.92
CA ALA A 19 -13.45 15.11 -3.03
C ALA A 19 -13.01 15.73 -1.68
N VAL A 20 -11.93 15.22 -1.08
CA VAL A 20 -11.39 15.76 0.18
C VAL A 20 -10.84 17.19 -0.02
N GLN A 21 -10.16 17.47 -1.14
CA GLN A 21 -9.70 18.83 -1.46
C GLN A 21 -10.85 19.85 -1.55
N GLY A 22 -12.02 19.42 -1.99
CA GLY A 22 -13.21 20.26 -2.15
C GLY A 22 -14.08 20.37 -0.90
N ASP A 23 -13.79 19.62 0.16
CA ASP A 23 -14.60 19.55 1.39
C ASP A 23 -13.70 19.75 2.62
N GLN A 24 -13.85 20.90 3.28
CA GLN A 24 -13.07 21.25 4.47
C GLN A 24 -13.19 20.22 5.62
N GLY A 25 -14.30 19.48 5.70
CA GLY A 25 -14.51 18.42 6.69
C GLY A 25 -14.32 16.99 6.14
N GLY A 26 -13.91 16.86 4.88
CA GLY A 26 -13.81 15.60 4.18
C GLY A 26 -12.73 14.69 4.78
N VAL A 27 -13.07 13.43 5.03
CA VAL A 27 -12.12 12.38 5.40
C VAL A 27 -12.27 11.23 4.42
N GLY A 28 -11.16 10.77 3.86
CA GLY A 28 -11.09 9.65 2.93
C GLY A 28 -9.90 8.75 3.24
N TYR A 29 -9.89 7.56 2.64
CA TYR A 29 -8.75 6.65 2.69
C TYR A 29 -8.23 6.42 1.27
N VAL A 30 -6.91 6.49 1.10
CA VAL A 30 -6.25 6.28 -0.19
C VAL A 30 -5.01 5.39 -0.02
N GLY A 31 -4.54 4.81 -1.12
CA GLY A 31 -3.24 4.15 -1.16
C GLY A 31 -2.09 5.16 -0.99
N ILE A 32 -0.97 4.68 -0.42
CA ILE A 32 0.21 5.51 -0.10
C ILE A 32 0.77 6.29 -1.30
N GLY A 33 0.70 5.73 -2.51
CA GLY A 33 1.10 6.41 -3.76
C GLY A 33 0.25 7.62 -4.16
N TYR A 34 -0.76 7.99 -3.37
CA TYR A 34 -1.56 9.22 -3.52
C TYR A 34 -1.44 10.16 -2.32
N ALA A 35 -0.62 9.82 -1.33
CA ALA A 35 -0.48 10.57 -0.08
C ALA A 35 0.30 11.88 -0.23
N ASP A 36 1.06 12.02 -1.31
CA ASP A 36 1.81 13.23 -1.68
C ASP A 36 0.96 14.25 -2.46
N ALA A 37 -0.31 13.93 -2.73
CA ALA A 37 -1.20 14.83 -3.43
C ALA A 37 -1.32 16.18 -2.70
N SER A 38 -1.28 17.27 -3.46
CA SER A 38 -1.42 18.60 -2.89
C SER A 38 -2.81 18.82 -2.29
N GLY A 39 -2.95 19.69 -1.29
CA GLY A 39 -4.26 20.07 -0.76
C GLY A 39 -4.99 19.03 0.09
N ILE A 40 -4.32 17.93 0.46
CA ILE A 40 -4.76 17.01 1.51
C ILE A 40 -3.76 17.01 2.67
N SER A 41 -4.15 16.49 3.83
CA SER A 41 -3.27 16.27 4.98
C SER A 41 -3.31 14.80 5.36
N VAL A 42 -2.14 14.18 5.44
CA VAL A 42 -1.98 12.80 5.86
C VAL A 42 -2.05 12.72 7.39
N LEU A 43 -2.83 11.78 7.92
CA LEU A 43 -3.01 11.60 9.35
C LEU A 43 -2.11 10.46 9.86
N ASP A 44 -1.47 10.70 10.99
CA ASP A 44 -0.82 9.64 11.76
C ASP A 44 -1.88 8.79 12.47
N LEU A 45 -1.64 7.49 12.56
CA LEU A 45 -2.55 6.55 13.18
C LEU A 45 -1.98 5.98 14.46
N LYS A 46 -2.84 5.91 15.48
CA LYS A 46 -2.58 5.21 16.74
C LYS A 46 -3.47 3.99 16.80
N LYS A 47 -2.90 2.87 17.26
CA LYS A 47 -3.64 1.64 17.53
C LYS A 47 -4.73 1.80 18.59
N ASN A 48 -4.44 2.63 19.59
CA ASN A 48 -5.31 2.95 20.73
C ASN A 48 -4.83 4.23 21.43
N ASP A 49 -5.58 4.70 22.42
CA ASP A 49 -5.35 5.98 23.14
C ASP A 49 -3.95 6.09 23.77
N THR A 50 -3.33 4.96 24.12
CA THR A 50 -2.03 4.91 24.81
C THR A 50 -0.85 4.61 23.88
N ALA A 51 -1.12 4.18 22.65
CA ALA A 51 -0.08 3.81 21.69
C ALA A 51 0.58 5.06 21.06
N PRO A 52 1.86 4.95 20.63
CA PRO A 52 2.45 5.95 19.74
C PRO A 52 1.66 6.05 18.43
N ALA A 53 1.68 7.25 17.83
CA ALA A 53 1.16 7.44 16.49
C ALA A 53 2.27 7.17 15.48
N TYR A 54 1.93 6.50 14.38
CA TYR A 54 2.82 6.28 13.27
C TYR A 54 2.27 6.93 12.01
N SER A 55 3.16 7.57 11.26
CA SER A 55 2.83 8.13 9.96
C SER A 55 2.90 7.04 8.90
N PRO A 56 1.96 6.97 7.93
CA PRO A 56 2.13 6.08 6.79
C PRO A 56 3.29 6.50 5.87
N LEU A 57 3.81 7.72 6.04
CA LEU A 57 4.97 8.24 5.30
C LEU A 57 6.31 7.79 5.90
N ASP A 58 6.29 7.19 7.10
CA ASP A 58 7.45 6.59 7.74
C ASP A 58 7.64 5.16 7.23
N LYS A 59 8.62 4.99 6.32
CA LYS A 59 8.94 3.69 5.72
C LYS A 59 9.29 2.64 6.78
N GLU A 60 10.01 3.01 7.84
CA GLU A 60 10.42 2.06 8.87
C GLU A 60 9.21 1.58 9.66
N ALA A 61 8.32 2.50 10.06
CA ALA A 61 7.08 2.15 10.76
C ALA A 61 6.14 1.29 9.91
N VAL A 62 6.09 1.52 8.59
CA VAL A 62 5.29 0.70 7.68
C VAL A 62 5.87 -0.70 7.52
N GLN A 63 7.19 -0.83 7.36
CA GLN A 63 7.87 -2.10 7.15
C GLN A 63 7.99 -2.94 8.43
N SER A 64 8.08 -2.32 9.61
CA SER A 64 8.06 -3.01 10.91
C SER A 64 6.67 -3.53 11.30
N GLY A 65 5.62 -2.98 10.69
CA GLY A 65 4.22 -3.24 11.05
C GLY A 65 3.69 -2.36 12.19
N ASP A 66 4.45 -1.34 12.60
CA ASP A 66 4.00 -0.35 13.59
C ASP A 66 2.84 0.51 13.07
N TYR A 67 2.83 0.80 11.76
CA TYR A 67 1.67 1.40 11.09
C TYR A 67 0.61 0.33 10.75
N ASP A 68 -0.44 0.24 11.57
CA ASP A 68 -1.43 -0.86 11.55
C ASP A 68 -2.25 -1.04 10.26
N LEU A 69 -2.31 -0.04 9.36
CA LEU A 69 -3.06 -0.15 8.10
C LEU A 69 -2.19 -0.53 6.89
N SER A 70 -0.94 -0.93 7.11
CA SER A 70 -0.08 -1.46 6.05
C SER A 70 -0.50 -2.88 5.66
N ARG A 71 -0.28 -3.23 4.38
CA ARG A 71 -0.45 -4.59 3.87
C ARG A 71 0.37 -4.78 2.61
N TYR A 72 0.71 -6.03 2.31
CA TYR A 72 1.30 -6.39 1.03
C TYR A 72 0.27 -6.26 -0.11
N LEU A 73 0.79 -6.08 -1.33
CA LEU A 73 0.06 -6.28 -2.56
C LEU A 73 0.29 -7.73 -3.01
N TYR A 74 -0.78 -8.53 -2.95
CA TYR A 74 -0.70 -9.95 -3.27
C TYR A 74 -0.97 -10.19 -4.75
N LEU A 75 -0.20 -11.10 -5.33
CA LEU A 75 -0.47 -11.73 -6.62
C LEU A 75 -0.94 -13.15 -6.36
N TYR A 76 -1.93 -13.59 -7.13
CA TYR A 76 -2.54 -14.90 -6.96
C TYR A 76 -2.46 -15.67 -8.28
N THR A 77 -2.04 -16.93 -8.20
CA THR A 77 -2.08 -17.88 -9.32
C THR A 77 -3.13 -18.95 -9.05
N HIS A 78 -3.74 -19.48 -10.12
CA HIS A 78 -4.61 -20.64 -10.00
C HIS A 78 -3.76 -21.91 -10.08
N GLY A 79 -3.33 -22.41 -8.92
CA GLY A 79 -2.40 -23.54 -8.84
C GLY A 79 -0.96 -23.10 -9.16
N GLU A 80 -0.16 -24.05 -9.64
CA GLU A 80 1.23 -23.80 -9.99
C GLU A 80 1.34 -22.95 -11.26
N PRO A 81 2.08 -21.82 -11.26
CA PRO A 81 2.29 -21.00 -12.44
C PRO A 81 3.10 -21.72 -13.53
N SER A 82 2.86 -21.38 -14.80
CA SER A 82 3.76 -21.79 -15.89
C SER A 82 5.13 -21.12 -15.75
N GLU A 83 6.13 -21.62 -16.47
CA GLU A 83 7.48 -21.07 -16.43
C GLU A 83 7.51 -19.58 -16.77
N GLU A 84 6.77 -19.17 -17.81
CA GLU A 84 6.71 -17.76 -18.21
C GLU A 84 6.08 -16.87 -17.12
N VAL A 85 5.13 -17.42 -16.35
CA VAL A 85 4.53 -16.73 -15.21
C VAL A 85 5.50 -16.69 -14.03
N LYS A 86 6.27 -17.76 -13.77
CA LYS A 86 7.33 -17.79 -12.75
C LYS A 86 8.41 -16.75 -13.05
N ASP A 87 8.84 -16.63 -14.31
CA ASP A 87 9.79 -15.61 -14.77
C ASP A 87 9.26 -14.18 -14.51
N TRP A 88 7.98 -13.94 -14.83
CA TRP A 88 7.35 -12.65 -14.58
C TRP A 88 7.22 -12.34 -13.08
N LEU A 89 6.80 -13.31 -12.26
CA LEU A 89 6.73 -13.16 -10.80
C LEU A 89 8.12 -12.91 -10.20
N SER A 90 9.15 -13.60 -10.68
CA SER A 90 10.54 -13.38 -10.30
C SER A 90 11.01 -11.97 -10.65
N TRP A 91 10.63 -11.46 -11.83
CA TRP A 91 10.92 -10.07 -12.23
C TRP A 91 10.24 -9.05 -11.30
N ILE A 92 9.01 -9.32 -10.84
CA ILE A 92 8.29 -8.45 -9.90
C ILE A 92 9.01 -8.40 -8.55
N LEU A 93 9.48 -9.55 -8.06
CA LEU A 93 10.16 -9.68 -6.77
C LEU A 93 11.61 -9.17 -6.79
N ASP A 94 12.23 -9.07 -7.96
CA ASP A 94 13.60 -8.57 -8.14
C ASP A 94 13.73 -7.12 -7.62
N ALA A 95 14.69 -6.93 -6.72
CA ALA A 95 14.95 -5.67 -6.02
C ALA A 95 15.33 -4.53 -6.97
N ASP A 96 16.09 -4.83 -8.03
CA ASP A 96 16.61 -3.84 -8.98
C ASP A 96 15.66 -3.63 -10.18
N LYS A 97 14.59 -4.43 -10.29
CA LYS A 97 13.60 -4.38 -11.38
C LYS A 97 12.21 -4.04 -10.87
N GLY A 98 11.36 -5.05 -10.61
CA GLY A 98 9.95 -4.84 -10.29
C GLY A 98 9.75 -4.05 -9.01
N GLN A 99 10.57 -4.28 -7.98
CA GLN A 99 10.50 -3.52 -6.73
C GLN A 99 10.89 -2.05 -6.92
N LYS A 100 11.85 -1.76 -7.79
CA LYS A 100 12.22 -0.39 -8.14
C LYS A 100 11.06 0.35 -8.80
N VAL A 101 10.32 -0.31 -9.69
CA VAL A 101 9.11 0.28 -10.29
C VAL A 101 8.07 0.61 -9.21
N ALA A 102 7.89 -0.26 -8.21
CA ALA A 102 6.98 0.01 -7.10
C ALA A 102 7.37 1.28 -6.32
N GLU A 103 8.66 1.49 -6.05
CA GLU A 103 9.15 2.72 -5.42
C GLU A 103 8.94 3.96 -6.29
N GLU A 104 9.18 3.86 -7.59
CA GLU A 104 8.99 4.96 -8.55
C GLU A 104 7.53 5.45 -8.61
N ILE A 105 6.56 4.55 -8.36
CA ILE A 105 5.13 4.90 -8.30
C ILE A 105 4.62 5.18 -6.88
N GLY A 106 5.53 5.36 -5.91
CA GLY A 106 5.21 5.84 -4.55
C GLY A 106 4.82 4.77 -3.54
N PHE A 107 5.12 3.49 -3.78
CA PHE A 107 5.00 2.42 -2.80
C PHE A 107 6.34 2.12 -2.11
N TYR A 108 6.31 1.35 -1.03
CA TYR A 108 7.53 0.84 -0.43
C TYR A 108 7.90 -0.51 -1.03
N ALA A 109 9.15 -0.66 -1.46
CA ALA A 109 9.69 -1.96 -1.83
C ALA A 109 9.60 -2.96 -0.67
N LEU A 110 9.45 -4.24 -1.02
CA LEU A 110 9.56 -5.35 -0.11
C LEU A 110 10.96 -5.39 0.53
N SER A 111 11.04 -5.88 1.76
CA SER A 111 12.33 -6.10 2.40
C SER A 111 13.06 -7.28 1.74
N PRO A 112 14.41 -7.34 1.81
CA PRO A 112 15.17 -8.47 1.26
C PRO A 112 14.73 -9.82 1.82
N ALA A 113 14.30 -9.86 3.08
CA ALA A 113 13.80 -11.09 3.71
C ALA A 113 12.48 -11.55 3.08
N VAL A 114 11.54 -10.63 2.83
CA VAL A 114 10.26 -10.95 2.18
C VAL A 114 10.49 -11.36 0.72
N ILE A 115 11.37 -10.67 0.00
CA ILE A 115 11.73 -11.06 -1.38
C ILE A 115 12.26 -12.50 -1.41
N ALA A 116 13.20 -12.84 -0.52
CA ALA A 116 13.75 -14.20 -0.46
C ALA A 116 12.68 -15.25 -0.12
N GLU A 117 11.77 -14.95 0.81
CA GLU A 117 10.65 -15.84 1.17
C GLU A 117 9.71 -16.08 -0.02
N GLU A 118 9.32 -15.03 -0.74
CA GLU A 118 8.40 -15.15 -1.87
C GLU A 118 9.07 -15.80 -3.09
N MET A 119 10.35 -15.52 -3.33
CA MET A 119 11.13 -16.19 -4.39
C MET A 119 11.21 -17.71 -4.17
N ALA A 120 11.36 -18.15 -2.92
CA ALA A 120 11.40 -19.57 -2.58
C ALA A 120 10.09 -20.32 -2.86
N LYS A 121 8.97 -19.62 -3.08
CA LYS A 121 7.68 -20.23 -3.47
C LYS A 121 7.55 -20.49 -4.97
N LEU A 122 8.47 -19.95 -5.77
CA LEU A 122 8.47 -20.11 -7.23
C LEU A 122 9.30 -21.33 -7.68
N GLU A 123 10.23 -21.77 -6.84
CA GLU A 123 11.01 -23.01 -6.97
C GLU A 123 10.14 -24.26 -6.74
#